data_AF-A0A485JKI4-F1
#
_entry.id   AF-A0A485JKI4-F1
#
_cell.length_a   1.000
_cell.length_b   1.000
_cell.length_c   1.000
_cell.angle_alpha   90.00
_cell.angle_beta   90.00
_cell.angle_gamma   90.00
#
_symmetry.space_group_name_H-M   'P 1'
#
loop_
_entity.id
_entity.type
_entity.pdbx_description
1 polymer ?
#
loop_
_entity_poly.entity_id
_entity_poly.type
_entity_poly.pdbx_seq_one_letter_code
_entity_poly.pdbx_strand_id
1 'polypeptide(L)'
;MALTDIKVRSAKPQEKEYTLVDGDGMFLLIHPNGSKYWRFRFRFGGKQHLMAFGVYPETSLADARQKRDEARKLVAAGIDPRQHKRAVKEEQAKEAITFESVAREWHGANKKWSEDHSRRVLKSLEKNLFPTLGKRSIDSFSTRDLLVPIKVVEATGRLEVASRLQQRTYAIMRYAVQSDLIDYNPAQEMAGAVASSNRVHRPALELKRLPELLRRIDGYTGRSMTRLAVELTLLIFIRSSELRFARWSEIDFEMAMWTIPAEREACRRC
;
A
#
# COMPACT_ATOMS: atom_id res chain seq x y z
N MET A 1 10.02 -31.65 -40.98
CA MET A 1 11.27 -32.04 -40.30
C MET A 1 11.47 -31.08 -39.15
N ALA A 2 11.68 -31.58 -37.94
CA ALA A 2 11.82 -30.72 -36.75
C ALA A 2 13.06 -29.82 -36.83
N LEU A 3 12.97 -28.62 -36.27
CA LEU A 3 14.12 -27.72 -36.20
C LEU A 3 15.13 -28.21 -35.15
N THR A 4 16.38 -27.89 -35.40
CA THR A 4 17.48 -28.00 -34.44
C THR A 4 17.94 -26.61 -34.04
N ASP A 5 18.48 -26.47 -32.83
CA ASP A 5 18.95 -25.17 -32.35
C ASP A 5 20.03 -24.56 -33.27
N ILE A 6 20.90 -25.40 -33.83
CA ILE A 6 21.90 -25.02 -34.84
C ILE A 6 21.24 -24.38 -36.05
N LYS A 7 20.15 -24.98 -36.58
CA LYS A 7 19.42 -24.48 -37.75
C LYS A 7 18.69 -23.17 -37.45
N VAL A 8 18.20 -22.99 -36.23
CA VAL A 8 17.58 -21.74 -35.76
C VAL A 8 18.62 -20.62 -35.66
N ARG A 9 19.78 -20.92 -35.06
CA ARG A 9 20.89 -19.97 -34.91
C ARG A 9 21.45 -19.54 -36.27
N SER A 10 21.67 -20.49 -37.18
CA SER A 10 22.26 -20.25 -38.50
C SER A 10 21.31 -19.58 -39.50
N ALA A 11 20.01 -19.49 -39.20
CA ALA A 11 19.05 -18.90 -40.11
C ALA A 11 19.31 -17.40 -40.29
N LYS A 12 19.54 -16.98 -41.55
CA LYS A 12 19.85 -15.59 -41.91
C LYS A 12 18.59 -14.82 -42.33
N PRO A 13 18.54 -13.49 -42.12
CA PRO A 13 17.49 -12.65 -42.66
C PRO A 13 17.48 -12.71 -44.20
N GLN A 14 16.31 -12.52 -44.80
CA GLN A 14 16.12 -12.40 -46.25
C GLN A 14 15.38 -11.09 -46.55
N GLU A 15 15.25 -10.70 -47.82
CA GLU A 15 14.52 -9.50 -48.23
C GLU A 15 13.04 -9.50 -47.80
N LYS A 16 12.45 -10.69 -47.66
CA LYS A 16 11.07 -10.89 -47.19
C LYS A 16 11.05 -11.82 -45.97
N GLU A 17 10.01 -11.67 -45.15
CA GLU A 17 9.80 -12.59 -44.04
C GLU A 17 9.56 -14.02 -44.53
N TYR A 18 10.14 -14.98 -43.83
CA TYR A 18 9.97 -16.40 -44.16
C TYR A 18 9.87 -17.25 -42.90
N THR A 19 9.31 -18.44 -43.04
CA THR A 19 9.03 -19.33 -41.92
C THR A 19 9.83 -20.62 -41.99
N LEU A 20 10.43 -21.03 -40.88
CA LEU A 20 11.01 -22.34 -40.68
C LEU A 20 10.07 -23.18 -39.82
N VAL A 21 9.53 -24.27 -40.35
CA VAL A 21 8.55 -25.11 -39.65
C VAL A 21 9.26 -26.07 -38.70
N ASP A 22 8.80 -26.14 -37.44
CA ASP A 22 9.25 -27.13 -36.46
C ASP A 22 8.34 -28.35 -36.41
N GLY A 23 7.03 -28.15 -36.58
CA GLY A 23 6.03 -29.21 -36.54
C GLY A 23 4.89 -28.88 -35.59
N ASP A 24 3.80 -29.64 -35.68
CA ASP A 24 2.62 -29.48 -34.84
C ASP A 24 2.09 -28.04 -34.80
N GLY A 25 2.08 -27.36 -35.95
CA GLY A 25 1.63 -25.96 -36.06
C GLY A 25 2.62 -24.91 -35.55
N MET A 26 3.76 -25.30 -34.96
CA MET A 26 4.83 -24.39 -34.52
C MET A 26 5.84 -24.12 -35.64
N PHE A 27 6.26 -22.86 -35.75
CA PHE A 27 7.27 -22.41 -36.69
C PHE A 27 8.01 -21.18 -36.16
N LEU A 28 9.21 -20.95 -36.70
CA LEU A 28 9.99 -19.74 -36.48
C LEU A 28 9.75 -18.78 -37.65
N LEU A 29 9.26 -17.59 -37.36
CA LEU A 29 9.12 -16.49 -38.33
C LEU A 29 10.37 -15.62 -38.27
N ILE A 30 11.04 -15.42 -39.40
CA ILE A 30 12.27 -14.65 -39.51
C ILE A 30 11.96 -13.40 -40.32
N HIS A 31 12.17 -12.22 -39.73
CA HIS A 31 11.97 -10.95 -40.41
C HIS A 31 13.26 -10.47 -41.11
N PRO A 32 13.14 -9.57 -42.11
CA PRO A 32 14.30 -8.97 -42.79
C PRO A 32 15.28 -8.24 -41.85
N ASN A 33 14.79 -7.71 -40.73
CA ASN A 33 15.61 -7.07 -39.70
C ASN A 33 16.39 -8.06 -38.81
N GLY A 34 16.25 -9.37 -39.04
CA GLY A 34 16.92 -10.44 -38.30
C GLY A 34 16.28 -10.88 -36.99
N SER A 35 15.15 -10.27 -36.60
CA SER A 35 14.35 -10.77 -35.48
C SER A 35 13.68 -12.11 -35.82
N LYS A 36 13.68 -13.03 -34.84
CA LYS A 36 13.22 -14.41 -34.99
C LYS A 36 12.13 -14.70 -33.96
N TYR A 37 10.89 -14.89 -34.41
CA TYR A 37 9.74 -15.07 -33.53
C TYR A 37 9.24 -16.51 -33.56
N TRP A 38 9.03 -17.07 -32.37
CA TRP A 38 8.31 -18.33 -32.23
C TRP A 38 6.82 -18.09 -32.38
N ARG A 39 6.21 -18.75 -33.37
CA ARG A 39 4.81 -18.65 -33.70
C ARG A 39 4.16 -20.03 -33.72
N PHE A 40 2.90 -20.06 -33.32
CA PHE A 40 2.09 -21.28 -33.30
C PHE A 40 0.74 -21.01 -33.94
N ARG A 41 0.42 -21.83 -34.94
CA ARG A 41 -0.82 -21.78 -35.70
C ARG A 41 -1.71 -22.93 -35.25
N PHE A 42 -2.93 -22.60 -34.85
CA PHE A 42 -3.93 -23.57 -34.39
C PHE A 42 -5.30 -23.22 -34.95
N ARG A 43 -6.24 -24.17 -34.87
CA ARG A 43 -7.64 -23.94 -35.19
C ARG A 43 -8.47 -24.04 -33.92
N PHE A 44 -9.38 -23.09 -33.75
CA PHE A 44 -10.34 -23.07 -32.65
C PHE A 44 -11.64 -22.45 -33.17
N GLY A 45 -12.80 -23.04 -32.83
CA GLY A 45 -14.10 -22.57 -33.33
C GLY A 45 -14.20 -22.47 -34.87
N GLY A 46 -13.54 -23.40 -35.59
CA GLY A 46 -13.54 -23.42 -37.06
C GLY A 46 -12.66 -22.36 -37.74
N LYS A 47 -12.02 -21.46 -36.98
CA LYS A 47 -11.12 -20.41 -37.51
C LYS A 47 -9.66 -20.69 -37.19
N GLN A 48 -8.77 -20.26 -38.08
CA GLN A 48 -7.34 -20.36 -37.87
C GLN A 48 -6.83 -19.15 -37.09
N HIS A 49 -6.03 -19.41 -36.06
CA HIS A 49 -5.44 -18.39 -35.21
C HIS A 49 -3.92 -18.53 -35.13
N LEU A 50 -3.27 -17.42 -34.76
CA LEU A 50 -1.83 -17.35 -34.57
C LEU A 50 -1.52 -16.86 -33.16
N MET A 51 -0.62 -17.56 -32.46
CA MET A 51 -0.14 -17.23 -31.13
C MET A 51 1.37 -17.05 -31.15
N ALA A 52 1.88 -16.10 -30.37
CA ALA A 52 3.32 -15.86 -30.20
C ALA A 52 3.82 -16.52 -28.90
N PHE A 53 4.97 -17.20 -28.98
CA PHE A 53 5.60 -17.84 -27.83
C PHE A 53 6.86 -17.13 -27.32
N GLY A 54 7.40 -16.19 -28.10
CA GLY A 54 8.53 -15.35 -27.72
C GLY A 54 9.45 -15.06 -28.89
N VAL A 55 10.57 -14.40 -28.59
CA VAL A 55 11.63 -14.07 -29.55
C VAL A 55 12.85 -14.91 -29.22
N TYR A 56 13.53 -15.45 -30.23
CA TYR A 56 14.82 -16.10 -30.05
C TYR A 56 15.94 -15.03 -30.01
N PRO A 57 16.94 -15.11 -29.10
CA PRO A 57 17.26 -16.26 -28.23
C PRO A 57 16.59 -16.24 -26.84
N GLU A 58 15.86 -15.19 -26.46
CA GLU A 58 15.22 -15.08 -25.13
C GLU A 58 14.30 -16.25 -24.79
N THR A 59 13.62 -16.80 -25.81
CA THR A 59 12.89 -18.06 -25.71
C THR A 59 13.62 -19.11 -26.53
N SER A 60 14.14 -20.13 -25.85
CA SER A 60 14.83 -21.25 -26.50
C SER A 60 13.87 -22.10 -27.32
N LEU A 61 14.40 -22.94 -28.22
CA LEU A 61 13.59 -23.92 -28.96
C LEU A 61 12.87 -24.87 -28.01
N ALA A 62 13.50 -25.27 -26.90
CA ALA A 62 12.90 -26.14 -25.90
C ALA A 62 11.70 -25.47 -25.21
N ASP A 63 11.86 -24.23 -24.77
CA ASP A 63 10.78 -23.45 -24.13
C ASP A 63 9.63 -23.19 -25.11
N ALA A 64 9.93 -22.95 -26.38
CA ALA A 64 8.92 -22.77 -27.42
C ALA A 64 8.10 -24.05 -27.64
N ARG A 65 8.74 -25.24 -27.60
CA ARG A 65 8.04 -26.54 -27.69
C ARG A 65 7.20 -26.83 -26.45
N GLN A 66 7.68 -26.50 -25.26
CA GLN A 66 6.89 -26.63 -24.04
C GLN A 66 5.62 -25.77 -24.12
N LYS A 67 5.75 -24.49 -24.48
CA LYS A 67 4.60 -23.57 -24.67
C LYS A 67 3.64 -24.07 -25.75
N ARG A 68 4.15 -24.69 -26.81
CA ARG A 68 3.33 -25.35 -27.84
C ARG A 68 2.50 -26.48 -27.25
N ASP A 69 3.12 -27.37 -26.48
CA ASP A 69 2.44 -28.54 -25.94
C ASP A 69 1.39 -28.16 -24.90
N GLU A 70 1.66 -27.15 -24.08
CA GLU A 70 0.67 -26.54 -23.18
C GLU A 70 -0.50 -25.93 -23.96
N ALA A 71 -0.23 -25.14 -25.00
CA ALA A 71 -1.29 -24.56 -25.83
C ALA A 71 -2.12 -25.63 -26.55
N ARG A 72 -1.49 -26.72 -27.03
CA ARG A 72 -2.20 -27.85 -27.65
C ARG A 72 -3.11 -28.57 -26.67
N LYS A 73 -2.69 -28.76 -25.41
CA LYS A 73 -3.54 -29.34 -24.36
C LYS A 73 -4.79 -28.47 -24.13
N LEU A 74 -4.63 -27.15 -24.08
CA LEU A 74 -5.76 -26.22 -23.94
C LEU A 74 -6.74 -26.32 -25.13
N VAL A 75 -6.22 -26.32 -26.36
CA VAL A 75 -7.06 -26.50 -27.57
C VAL A 75 -7.80 -27.84 -27.54
N ALA A 76 -7.14 -28.92 -27.15
CA ALA A 76 -7.75 -30.25 -27.03
C ALA A 76 -8.84 -30.31 -25.95
N ALA A 77 -8.72 -29.51 -24.89
CA ALA A 77 -9.72 -29.33 -23.86
C ALA A 77 -10.86 -28.35 -24.24
N GLY A 78 -10.87 -27.84 -25.47
CA GLY A 78 -11.89 -26.89 -25.93
C GLY A 78 -11.72 -25.46 -25.38
N ILE A 79 -10.52 -25.11 -24.87
CA ILE A 79 -10.21 -23.78 -24.34
C ILE A 79 -9.35 -23.02 -25.35
N ASP A 80 -9.70 -21.75 -25.65
CA ASP A 80 -8.85 -20.89 -26.48
C ASP A 80 -7.57 -20.49 -25.69
N PRO A 81 -6.37 -20.92 -26.12
CA PRO A 81 -5.12 -20.60 -25.41
C PRO A 81 -4.83 -19.10 -25.31
N ARG A 82 -5.34 -18.28 -26.24
CA ARG A 82 -5.16 -16.82 -26.22
C ARG A 82 -5.99 -16.18 -25.13
N GLN A 83 -7.24 -16.64 -24.97
CA GLN A 83 -8.13 -16.17 -23.91
C GLN A 83 -7.64 -16.65 -22.55
N HIS A 84 -7.21 -17.91 -22.44
CA HIS A 84 -6.61 -18.43 -21.21
C HIS A 84 -5.36 -17.63 -20.80
N LYS A 85 -4.45 -17.35 -21.72
CA LYS A 85 -3.26 -16.53 -21.43
C LYS A 85 -3.62 -15.10 -21.01
N ARG A 86 -4.68 -14.53 -21.60
CA ARG A 86 -5.19 -13.20 -21.22
C ARG A 86 -5.82 -13.24 -19.82
N ALA A 87 -6.66 -14.22 -19.53
CA ALA A 87 -7.30 -14.41 -18.23
C ALA A 87 -6.28 -14.64 -17.12
N VAL A 88 -5.27 -15.48 -17.33
CA VAL A 88 -4.16 -15.68 -16.36
C VAL A 88 -3.39 -14.38 -16.12
N LYS A 89 -3.15 -13.58 -17.16
CA LYS A 89 -2.46 -12.29 -17.02
C LYS A 89 -3.32 -11.25 -16.30
N GLU A 90 -4.63 -11.23 -16.55
CA GLU A 90 -5.59 -10.37 -15.86
C GLU A 90 -5.74 -10.79 -14.39
N GLU A 91 -5.76 -12.08 -14.09
CA GLU A 91 -5.76 -12.62 -12.73
C GLU A 91 -4.47 -12.23 -11.98
N GLN A 92 -3.30 -12.39 -12.61
CA GLN A 92 -2.02 -11.93 -12.04
C GLN A 92 -1.94 -10.41 -11.85
N ALA A 93 -2.65 -9.63 -12.68
CA ALA A 93 -2.74 -8.18 -12.52
C ALA A 93 -3.70 -7.78 -11.39
N LYS A 94 -4.77 -8.55 -11.17
CA LYS A 94 -5.64 -8.39 -9.99
C LYS A 94 -4.94 -8.79 -8.70
N GLU A 95 -4.12 -9.85 -8.74
CA GLU A 95 -3.18 -10.18 -7.66
C GLU A 95 -2.21 -9.02 -7.35
N ALA A 96 -1.97 -8.09 -8.27
CA ALA A 96 -1.09 -6.94 -8.05
C ALA A 96 -1.77 -5.77 -7.30
N ILE A 97 -3.10 -5.65 -7.30
CA ILE A 97 -3.82 -4.56 -6.62
C ILE A 97 -4.33 -5.06 -5.27
N THR A 98 -3.39 -5.15 -4.34
CA THR A 98 -3.63 -5.65 -2.99
C THR A 98 -4.11 -4.54 -2.04
N PHE A 99 -4.70 -4.92 -0.91
CA PHE A 99 -5.04 -3.95 0.14
C PHE A 99 -3.84 -3.12 0.58
N GLU A 100 -2.67 -3.75 0.72
CA GLU A 100 -1.46 -3.07 1.16
C GLU A 100 -0.97 -2.04 0.15
N SER A 101 -0.96 -2.35 -1.15
CA SER A 101 -0.53 -1.39 -2.16
C SER A 101 -1.43 -0.16 -2.18
N VAL A 102 -2.76 -0.36 -2.19
CA VAL A 102 -3.75 0.73 -2.15
C VAL A 102 -3.64 1.54 -0.86
N ALA A 103 -3.42 0.88 0.28
CA ALA A 103 -3.24 1.57 1.56
C ALA A 103 -1.99 2.44 1.58
N ARG A 104 -0.90 2.02 0.93
CA ARG A 104 0.34 2.80 0.81
C ARG A 104 0.19 3.97 -0.16
N GLU A 105 -0.55 3.80 -1.25
CA GLU A 105 -0.90 4.89 -2.17
C GLU A 105 -1.76 5.95 -1.49
N TRP A 106 -2.82 5.53 -0.81
CA TRP A 106 -3.67 6.40 0.01
C TRP A 106 -2.86 7.17 1.07
N HIS A 107 -1.92 6.49 1.72
CA HIS A 107 -1.03 7.09 2.72
C HIS A 107 -0.10 8.14 2.09
N GLY A 108 0.51 7.84 0.94
CA GLY A 108 1.39 8.75 0.21
C GLY A 108 0.67 9.95 -0.41
N ALA A 109 -0.61 9.81 -0.76
CA ALA A 109 -1.43 10.91 -1.25
C ALA A 109 -1.70 11.99 -0.19
N ASN A 110 -1.58 11.65 1.10
CA ASN A 110 -1.88 12.59 2.19
C ASN A 110 -0.67 13.46 2.57
N LYS A 111 -0.56 14.61 1.91
CA LYS A 111 0.52 15.59 2.15
C LYS A 111 0.31 16.50 3.37
N LYS A 112 -0.85 16.43 4.04
CA LYS A 112 -1.18 17.34 5.16
C LYS A 112 -0.66 16.84 6.51
N TRP A 113 -0.23 15.58 6.59
CA TRP A 113 0.24 15.00 7.83
C TRP A 113 1.69 15.36 8.11
N SER A 114 2.00 15.68 9.37
CA SER A 114 3.38 15.74 9.81
C SER A 114 4.05 14.37 9.66
N GLU A 115 5.37 14.36 9.47
CA GLU A 115 6.13 13.12 9.25
C GLU A 115 5.92 12.10 10.37
N ASP A 116 5.92 12.55 11.63
CA ASP A 116 5.67 11.71 12.80
C ASP A 116 4.23 11.16 12.86
N HIS A 117 3.24 11.93 12.41
CA HIS A 117 1.88 11.43 12.32
C HIS A 117 1.77 10.39 11.21
N SER A 118 2.31 10.71 10.03
CA SER A 118 2.36 9.83 8.86
C SER A 118 3.01 8.48 9.20
N ARG A 119 4.18 8.49 9.86
CA ARG A 119 4.91 7.28 10.30
C ARG A 119 4.10 6.45 11.29
N ARG A 120 3.43 7.09 12.26
CA ARG A 120 2.55 6.42 13.23
C ARG A 120 1.31 5.81 12.57
N VAL A 121 0.75 6.47 11.55
CA VAL A 121 -0.38 5.94 10.79
C VAL A 121 0.02 4.65 10.09
N LEU A 122 1.10 4.69 9.31
CA LEU A 122 1.58 3.53 8.54
C LEU A 122 1.95 2.34 9.44
N LYS A 123 2.73 2.59 10.50
CA LYS A 123 3.11 1.55 11.48
C LYS A 123 1.90 0.86 12.12
N SER A 124 0.81 1.60 12.33
CA SER A 124 -0.44 1.05 12.84
C SER A 124 -1.15 0.14 11.83
N LEU A 125 -1.07 0.44 10.53
CA LEU A 125 -1.63 -0.41 9.47
C LEU A 125 -0.78 -1.69 9.31
N GLU A 126 0.53 -1.55 9.28
CA GLU A 126 1.50 -2.66 9.19
C GLU A 126 1.35 -3.64 10.35
N LYS A 127 1.11 -3.13 11.56
CA LYS A 127 0.96 -3.97 12.74
C LYS A 127 -0.39 -4.68 12.81
N ASN A 128 -1.48 -4.01 12.44
CA ASN A 128 -2.82 -4.48 12.78
C ASN A 128 -3.67 -4.94 11.58
N LEU A 129 -3.40 -4.47 10.35
CA LEU A 129 -4.23 -4.78 9.17
C LEU A 129 -3.48 -5.60 8.12
N PHE A 130 -2.26 -5.22 7.76
CA PHE A 130 -1.51 -5.87 6.68
C PHE A 130 -1.23 -7.36 6.90
N PRO A 131 -1.02 -7.89 8.13
CA PRO A 131 -0.82 -9.31 8.33
C PRO A 131 -2.00 -10.18 7.87
N THR A 132 -3.22 -9.63 7.91
CA THR A 132 -4.46 -10.37 7.57
C THR A 132 -5.04 -9.97 6.22
N LEU A 133 -5.01 -8.67 5.89
CA LEU A 133 -5.64 -8.13 4.68
C LEU A 133 -4.62 -7.82 3.57
N GLY A 134 -3.35 -7.62 3.92
CA GLY A 134 -2.38 -6.92 3.08
C GLY A 134 -2.21 -7.50 1.67
N LYS A 135 -2.12 -8.83 1.55
CA LYS A 135 -1.89 -9.54 0.27
C LYS A 135 -3.15 -9.86 -0.52
N ARG A 136 -4.34 -9.66 0.07
CA ARG A 136 -5.60 -9.97 -0.60
C ARG A 136 -5.95 -8.86 -1.58
N SER A 137 -6.59 -9.22 -2.69
CA SER A 137 -7.06 -8.28 -3.71
C SER A 137 -8.08 -7.30 -3.11
N ILE A 138 -7.98 -6.02 -3.49
CA ILE A 138 -8.83 -4.93 -2.98
C ILE A 138 -10.32 -5.12 -3.32
N ASP A 139 -10.63 -5.80 -4.43
CA ASP A 139 -11.99 -6.09 -4.90
C ASP A 139 -12.66 -7.27 -4.19
N SER A 140 -11.90 -8.06 -3.42
CA SER A 140 -12.35 -9.31 -2.81
C SER A 140 -12.96 -9.16 -1.41
N PHE A 141 -13.01 -7.94 -0.86
CA PHE A 141 -13.37 -7.73 0.54
C PHE A 141 -14.87 -7.55 0.75
N SER A 142 -15.43 -8.33 1.68
CA SER A 142 -16.72 -8.02 2.31
C SER A 142 -16.54 -7.14 3.56
N THR A 143 -17.62 -6.53 4.04
CA THR A 143 -17.63 -5.81 5.33
C THR A 143 -17.14 -6.69 6.48
N ARG A 144 -17.50 -7.98 6.47
CA ARG A 144 -17.07 -8.96 7.48
C ARG A 144 -15.56 -9.13 7.47
N ASP A 145 -14.95 -9.29 6.29
CA ASP A 145 -13.50 -9.46 6.16
C ASP A 145 -12.72 -8.29 6.77
N LEU A 146 -13.18 -7.07 6.51
CA LEU A 146 -12.56 -5.84 7.00
C LEU A 146 -12.67 -5.69 8.53
N LEU A 147 -13.75 -6.20 9.12
CA LEU A 147 -13.98 -6.14 10.57
C LEU A 147 -13.14 -7.13 11.37
N VAL A 148 -12.79 -8.30 10.80
CA VAL A 148 -12.04 -9.36 11.51
C VAL A 148 -10.79 -8.82 12.23
N PRO A 149 -9.82 -8.16 11.55
CA PRO A 149 -8.62 -7.67 12.23
C PRO A 149 -8.92 -6.55 13.24
N ILE A 150 -9.95 -5.74 13.00
CA ILE A 150 -10.35 -4.65 13.91
C ILE A 150 -10.93 -5.23 15.20
N LYS A 151 -11.77 -6.26 15.11
CA LYS A 151 -12.35 -6.97 16.25
C LYS A 151 -11.29 -7.65 17.11
N VAL A 152 -10.21 -8.14 16.52
CA VAL A 152 -9.06 -8.67 17.28
C VAL A 152 -8.43 -7.59 18.15
N VAL A 153 -8.26 -6.36 17.63
CA VAL A 153 -7.75 -5.24 18.42
C VAL A 153 -8.75 -4.80 19.49
N GLU A 154 -10.03 -4.75 19.15
CA GLU A 154 -11.12 -4.42 20.08
C GLU A 154 -11.14 -5.38 21.28
N ALA A 155 -11.01 -6.70 21.04
CA ALA A 155 -10.99 -7.73 22.07
C ALA A 155 -9.84 -7.56 23.10
N THR A 156 -8.77 -6.83 22.74
CA THR A 156 -7.68 -6.48 23.67
C THR A 156 -7.98 -5.25 24.54
N GLY A 157 -9.18 -4.68 24.46
CA GLY A 157 -9.60 -3.48 25.21
C GLY A 157 -9.09 -2.15 24.63
N ARG A 158 -8.32 -2.17 23.53
CA ARG A 158 -7.77 -0.98 22.87
C ARG A 158 -8.77 -0.32 21.93
N LEU A 159 -9.90 0.12 22.49
CA LEU A 159 -11.07 0.62 21.73
C LEU A 159 -10.76 1.84 20.86
N GLU A 160 -9.95 2.79 21.34
CA GLU A 160 -9.56 3.95 20.50
C GLU A 160 -8.74 3.51 19.28
N VAL A 161 -7.82 2.55 19.45
CA VAL A 161 -7.03 2.01 18.34
C VAL A 161 -7.95 1.31 17.34
N ALA A 162 -8.88 0.49 17.80
CA ALA A 162 -9.85 -0.19 16.94
C ALA A 162 -10.70 0.81 16.13
N SER A 163 -11.23 1.86 16.79
CA SER A 163 -11.99 2.92 16.11
C SER A 163 -11.16 3.67 15.06
N ARG A 164 -9.89 3.98 15.37
CA ARG A 164 -8.96 4.62 14.41
C ARG A 164 -8.65 3.71 13.23
N LEU A 165 -8.50 2.39 13.45
CA LEU A 165 -8.30 1.44 12.38
C LEU A 165 -9.52 1.38 11.46
N GLN A 166 -10.73 1.30 12.02
CA GLN A 166 -11.97 1.34 11.25
C GLN A 166 -12.09 2.59 10.37
N GLN A 167 -11.82 3.78 10.93
CA GLN A 167 -11.84 5.04 10.17
C GLN A 167 -10.84 5.02 9.00
N ARG A 168 -9.67 4.42 9.21
CA ARG A 168 -8.63 4.32 8.17
C ARG A 168 -8.99 3.29 7.11
N THR A 169 -9.50 2.13 7.49
CA THR A 169 -9.99 1.13 6.54
C THR A 169 -11.08 1.73 5.67
N TYR A 170 -12.02 2.49 6.25
CA TYR A 170 -13.03 3.22 5.48
C TYR A 170 -12.41 4.22 4.49
N ALA A 171 -11.41 4.99 4.93
CA ALA A 171 -10.73 5.96 4.08
C ALA A 171 -9.94 5.30 2.93
N ILE A 172 -9.30 4.16 3.18
CA ILE A 172 -8.56 3.37 2.18
C ILE A 172 -9.52 2.78 1.14
N MET A 173 -10.61 2.15 1.57
CA MET A 173 -11.61 1.61 0.64
C MET A 173 -12.32 2.72 -0.14
N ARG A 174 -12.56 3.88 0.48
CA ARG A 174 -13.06 5.06 -0.25
C ARG A 174 -12.06 5.55 -1.29
N TYR A 175 -10.77 5.54 -0.98
CA TYR A 175 -9.73 5.88 -1.95
C TYR A 175 -9.71 4.89 -3.12
N ALA A 176 -9.89 3.59 -2.85
CA ALA A 176 -10.01 2.58 -3.90
C ALA A 176 -11.19 2.86 -4.85
N VAL A 177 -12.36 3.27 -4.32
CA VAL A 177 -13.51 3.71 -5.14
C VAL A 177 -13.15 4.95 -5.97
N GLN A 178 -12.50 5.94 -5.36
CA GLN A 178 -12.12 7.19 -6.05
C GLN A 178 -11.07 6.98 -7.15
N SER A 179 -10.32 5.89 -7.07
CA SER A 179 -9.32 5.49 -8.07
C SER A 179 -9.86 4.47 -9.08
N ASP A 180 -11.19 4.27 -9.14
CA ASP A 180 -11.87 3.30 -10.01
C ASP A 180 -11.35 1.85 -9.89
N LEU A 181 -10.85 1.48 -8.69
CA LEU A 181 -10.36 0.11 -8.41
C LEU A 181 -11.47 -0.84 -7.96
N ILE A 182 -12.52 -0.28 -7.34
CA ILE A 182 -13.71 -1.00 -6.86
C ILE A 182 -14.95 -0.13 -7.06
N ASP A 183 -16.10 -0.74 -7.32
CA ASP A 183 -17.34 0.01 -7.60
C ASP A 183 -18.04 0.51 -6.32
N TYR A 184 -17.85 -0.19 -5.21
CA TYR A 184 -18.55 0.06 -3.95
C TYR A 184 -17.60 -0.04 -2.76
N ASN A 185 -17.87 0.75 -1.71
CA ASN A 185 -17.09 0.74 -0.49
C ASN A 185 -17.70 -0.21 0.58
N PRO A 186 -17.21 -1.45 0.74
CA PRO A 186 -17.73 -2.39 1.75
C PRO A 186 -17.47 -1.94 3.19
N ALA A 187 -16.59 -0.96 3.42
CA ALA A 187 -16.31 -0.40 4.74
C ALA A 187 -17.41 0.55 5.24
N GLN A 188 -18.34 0.98 4.39
CA GLN A 188 -19.39 1.95 4.75
C GLN A 188 -20.31 1.40 5.86
N GLU A 189 -20.68 0.13 5.77
CA GLU A 189 -21.53 -0.56 6.75
C GLU A 189 -20.81 -0.98 8.03
N MET A 190 -19.53 -0.62 8.19
CA MET A 190 -18.84 -0.88 9.47
C MET A 190 -19.27 0.09 10.57
N ALA A 191 -19.88 1.23 10.24
CA ALA A 191 -20.25 2.25 11.23
C ALA A 191 -21.09 1.62 12.37
N GLY A 192 -20.68 1.87 13.63
CA GLY A 192 -21.32 1.26 14.80
C GLY A 192 -20.95 -0.19 15.10
N ALA A 193 -20.23 -0.89 14.22
CA ALA A 193 -19.83 -2.28 14.45
C ALA A 193 -18.68 -2.45 15.47
N VAL A 194 -17.94 -1.39 15.79
CA VAL A 194 -16.83 -1.40 16.74
C VAL A 194 -17.23 -0.61 17.98
N ALA A 195 -17.02 -1.18 19.18
CA ALA A 195 -17.31 -0.49 20.42
C ALA A 195 -16.47 0.80 20.54
N SER A 196 -17.12 1.90 20.88
CA SER A 196 -16.46 3.15 21.23
C SER A 196 -16.12 3.14 22.73
N SER A 197 -14.94 3.66 23.08
CA SER A 197 -14.64 3.93 24.48
C SER A 197 -15.49 5.10 24.97
N ASN A 198 -16.05 4.98 26.17
CA ASN A 198 -16.60 6.14 26.86
C ASN A 198 -15.45 7.15 27.06
N ARG A 199 -15.63 8.34 26.49
CA ARG A 199 -14.63 9.39 26.56
C ARG A 199 -14.51 9.87 28.01
N VAL A 200 -13.46 9.45 28.70
CA VAL A 200 -13.14 9.99 30.02
C VAL A 200 -12.53 11.37 29.81
N HIS A 201 -13.34 12.40 30.02
CA HIS A 201 -12.86 13.77 30.05
C HIS A 201 -11.98 13.97 31.28
N ARG A 202 -10.82 14.61 31.11
CA ARG A 202 -10.00 15.06 32.24
C ARG A 202 -10.60 16.38 32.74
N PRO A 203 -11.21 16.42 33.95
CA PRO A 203 -11.84 17.63 34.43
C PRO A 203 -10.79 18.72 34.64
N ALA A 204 -11.16 19.96 34.34
CA ALA A 204 -10.34 21.11 34.70
C ALA A 204 -10.18 21.18 36.22
N LEU A 205 -9.04 21.68 36.69
CA LEU A 205 -8.86 21.93 38.12
C LEU A 205 -9.81 23.05 38.56
N GLU A 206 -10.59 22.79 39.60
CA GLU A 206 -11.46 23.80 40.19
C GLU A 206 -10.63 24.97 40.75
N LEU A 207 -11.04 26.21 40.51
CA LEU A 207 -10.30 27.41 40.91
C LEU A 207 -10.00 27.45 42.43
N LYS A 208 -10.94 26.98 43.26
CA LYS A 208 -10.75 26.88 44.73
C LYS A 208 -9.60 25.97 45.16
N ARG A 209 -9.15 25.08 44.27
CA ARG A 209 -8.02 24.16 44.51
C ARG A 209 -6.68 24.71 44.01
N LEU A 210 -6.66 25.89 43.39
CA LEU A 210 -5.43 26.52 42.94
C LEU A 210 -4.41 26.74 44.09
N PRO A 211 -4.81 27.17 45.31
CA PRO A 211 -3.87 27.26 46.44
C PRO A 211 -3.28 25.91 46.85
N GLU A 212 -4.05 24.82 46.71
CA GLU A 212 -3.55 23.46 46.96
C GLU A 212 -2.50 23.07 45.93
N LEU A 213 -2.76 23.36 44.64
CA LEU A 213 -1.82 23.08 43.55
C LEU A 213 -0.50 23.83 43.75
N LEU A 214 -0.55 25.13 44.05
CA LEU A 214 0.65 25.95 44.27
C LEU A 214 1.51 25.40 45.42
N ARG A 215 0.89 25.07 46.57
CA ARG A 215 1.62 24.43 47.69
C ARG A 215 2.28 23.09 47.30
N ARG A 216 1.63 22.29 46.47
CA ARG A 216 2.19 21.02 45.98
C ARG A 216 3.35 21.24 45.01
N ILE A 217 3.30 22.29 44.21
CA ILE A 217 4.40 22.67 43.31
C ILE A 217 5.60 23.14 44.14
N ASP A 218 5.38 24.01 45.13
CA ASP A 218 6.44 24.50 46.02
C ASP A 218 7.13 23.37 46.79
N GLY A 219 6.33 22.40 47.28
CA GLY A 219 6.82 21.22 47.99
C GLY A 219 7.39 20.10 47.10
N TYR A 220 7.46 20.27 45.78
CA TYR A 220 7.98 19.25 44.87
C TYR A 220 9.50 19.10 45.02
N THR A 221 9.95 17.94 45.50
CA THR A 221 11.37 17.63 45.75
C THR A 221 12.11 16.99 44.57
N GLY A 222 11.46 16.89 43.40
CA GLY A 222 12.08 16.35 42.19
C GLY A 222 12.97 17.37 41.47
N ARG A 223 13.08 17.25 40.14
CA ARG A 223 13.91 18.14 39.33
C ARG A 223 13.39 19.58 39.39
N SER A 224 14.24 20.54 39.75
CA SER A 224 13.94 21.98 39.78
C SER A 224 13.38 22.49 38.45
N MET A 225 13.92 22.02 37.33
CA MET A 225 13.43 22.35 35.99
C MET A 225 11.95 22.01 35.78
N THR A 226 11.48 20.87 36.31
CA THR A 226 10.06 20.49 36.23
C THR A 226 9.20 21.45 37.03
N ARG A 227 9.66 21.88 38.21
CA ARG A 227 8.96 22.86 39.05
C ARG A 227 8.80 24.19 38.31
N LEU A 228 9.92 24.76 37.86
CA LEU A 228 9.97 26.02 37.11
C LEU A 228 9.13 25.98 35.84
N ALA A 229 9.17 24.87 35.08
CA ALA A 229 8.36 24.72 33.87
C ALA A 229 6.86 24.71 34.16
N VAL A 230 6.43 24.06 35.25
CA VAL A 230 5.02 24.05 35.67
C VAL A 230 4.59 25.43 36.15
N GLU A 231 5.39 26.10 36.98
CA GLU A 231 5.15 27.47 37.44
C GLU A 231 5.01 28.43 36.25
N LEU A 232 5.96 28.40 35.32
CA LEU A 232 5.90 29.24 34.12
C LEU A 232 4.65 28.93 33.28
N THR A 233 4.29 27.65 33.10
CA THR A 233 3.07 27.27 32.37
C THR A 233 1.80 27.85 33.01
N LEU A 234 1.76 27.96 34.34
CA LEU A 234 0.62 28.57 35.05
C LEU A 234 0.54 30.09 34.87
N LEU A 235 1.63 30.76 34.48
CA LEU A 235 1.65 32.20 34.22
C LEU A 235 1.26 32.54 32.78
N ILE A 236 1.70 31.74 31.80
CA ILE A 236 1.57 32.09 30.37
C ILE A 236 0.67 31.14 29.56
N PHE A 237 0.24 30.01 30.12
CA PHE A 237 -0.73 29.06 29.52
C PHE A 237 -0.40 28.52 28.12
N ILE A 238 0.89 28.39 27.79
CA ILE A 238 1.33 27.83 26.50
C ILE A 238 1.31 26.29 26.51
N ARG A 239 1.31 25.68 25.32
CA ARG A 239 1.37 24.21 25.23
C ARG A 239 2.74 23.70 25.69
N SER A 240 2.75 22.51 26.29
CA SER A 240 3.98 21.87 26.76
C SER A 240 5.03 21.60 25.68
N SER A 241 4.63 21.52 24.40
CA SER A 241 5.56 21.48 23.27
C SER A 241 6.28 22.81 23.10
N GLU A 242 5.54 23.92 23.10
CA GLU A 242 6.09 25.28 22.93
C GLU A 242 7.10 25.58 24.04
N LEU A 243 6.76 25.23 25.29
CA LEU A 243 7.64 25.47 26.43
C LEU A 243 8.92 24.65 26.37
N ARG A 244 8.82 23.34 26.07
CA ARG A 244 9.99 22.45 26.07
C ARG A 244 10.97 22.72 24.93
N PHE A 245 10.50 23.30 23.82
CA PHE A 245 11.31 23.56 22.64
C PHE A 245 11.63 25.05 22.44
N ALA A 246 11.32 25.88 23.45
CA ALA A 246 11.62 27.31 23.45
C ALA A 246 13.12 27.57 23.23
N ARG A 247 13.45 28.64 22.51
CA ARG A 247 14.83 29.09 22.30
C ARG A 247 15.01 30.48 22.90
N TRP A 248 16.19 30.76 23.46
CA TRP A 248 16.49 32.07 24.06
C TRP A 248 16.33 33.23 23.06
N SER A 249 16.57 32.99 21.77
CA SER A 249 16.35 33.97 20.70
C SER A 249 14.88 34.35 20.47
N GLU A 250 13.92 33.60 21.02
CA GLU A 250 12.49 33.88 20.93
C GLU A 250 12.03 34.87 22.01
N ILE A 251 12.87 35.12 23.03
CA ILE A 251 12.54 35.91 24.21
C ILE A 251 13.32 37.23 24.16
N ASP A 252 12.57 38.32 24.01
CA ASP A 252 13.08 39.67 24.16
C ASP A 252 12.80 40.14 25.59
N PHE A 253 13.85 40.21 26.40
CA PHE A 253 13.75 40.65 27.80
C PHE A 253 13.62 42.17 27.94
N GLU A 254 14.05 42.96 26.94
CA GLU A 254 13.89 44.41 26.95
C GLU A 254 12.43 44.79 26.68
N MET A 255 11.79 44.09 25.73
CA MET A 255 10.37 44.26 25.41
C MET A 255 9.43 43.41 26.26
N ALA A 256 9.97 42.57 27.15
CA ALA A 256 9.21 41.58 27.94
C ALA A 256 8.28 40.71 27.07
N MET A 257 8.76 40.31 25.89
CA MET A 257 7.96 39.64 24.87
C MET A 257 8.56 38.29 24.49
N TRP A 258 7.72 37.25 24.48
CA TRP A 258 8.07 35.96 23.90
C TRP A 258 7.30 35.74 22.60
N THR A 259 8.03 35.69 21.48
CA THR A 259 7.47 35.40 20.16
C THR A 259 7.58 33.91 19.85
N ILE A 260 6.45 33.20 19.87
CA ILE A 260 6.39 31.77 19.51
C ILE A 260 6.29 31.65 17.98
N PRO A 261 7.31 31.11 17.29
CA PRO A 261 7.28 30.97 15.84
C PRO A 261 6.28 29.90 15.40
N ALA A 262 5.74 30.04 14.19
CA ALA A 262 4.82 29.06 13.60
C ALA A 262 5.49 27.68 13.39
N GLU A 263 6.78 27.68 13.07
CA GLU A 263 7.57 26.46 12.87
C GLU A 263 8.91 26.59 13.61
N ARG A 264 9.37 25.47 14.20
CA ARG A 264 10.71 25.36 14.78
C ARG A 264 11.49 24.30 14.02
N GLU A 265 12.75 24.58 13.70
CA GLU A 265 13.65 23.55 13.21
C GLU A 265 13.78 22.42 14.24
N ALA A 266 13.78 21.19 13.76
CA ALA A 266 13.95 20.00 14.57
C ALA A 266 15.22 20.12 15.42
N CYS A 267 15.09 19.89 16.73
CA CYS A 267 16.23 19.93 17.63
C CYS A 267 17.18 18.77 17.27
N ARG A 268 18.35 19.08 16.69
CA ARG A 268 19.30 18.06 16.20
C ARG A 268 19.95 17.23 17.32
N ARG A 269 19.81 17.64 18.59
CA ARG A 269 20.27 16.90 19.78
C ARG A 269 19.37 17.25 20.98
N CYS A 270 18.66 16.26 21.50
CA CYS A 270 18.12 16.21 22.85
C CYS A 270 18.47 14.85 23.44
#